data_AF-A0A928U9L7-F1
#
_entry.id   AF-A0A928U9L7-F1
#
_cell.length_a   1.000
_cell.length_b   1.000
_cell.length_c   1.000
_cell.angle_alpha   90.00
_cell.angle_beta   90.00
_cell.angle_gamma   90.00
#
_symmetry.space_group_name_H-M   'P 1'
#
loop_
_entity.id
_entity.type
_entity.pdbx_description
1 polymer ?
#
loop_
_entity_poly.entity_id
_entity_poly.type
_entity_poly.pdbx_seq_one_letter_code
_entity_poly.pdbx_strand_id
1 'polypeptide(L)'
;MSEKMHGYFFCPNCGSQTPRKALACQECGSDENTGWSEDTMYDGLDLPETEPSVLRPSRSLFKKRYFLSIVAIIVILAFLWIYLI
;
A
#
# COMPACT_ATOMS: atom_id res chain seq x y z
N MET A 1 -3.86 -38.02 2.50
CA MET A 1 -2.67 -37.16 2.39
C MET A 1 -3.09 -35.92 1.59
N SER A 2 -3.80 -35.00 2.22
CA SER A 2 -3.26 -33.75 2.81
C SER A 2 -2.51 -32.90 1.79
N GLU A 3 -3.03 -31.70 1.53
CA GLU A 3 -2.31 -30.44 1.82
C GLU A 3 -2.17 -29.42 0.66
N LYS A 4 -2.98 -28.35 0.76
CA LYS A 4 -2.71 -26.95 0.35
C LYS A 4 -2.69 -26.59 -1.15
N MET A 5 -3.82 -26.08 -1.66
CA MET A 5 -3.80 -24.97 -2.64
C MET A 5 -5.09 -24.13 -2.69
N HIS A 6 -5.77 -23.86 -1.56
CA HIS A 6 -6.80 -22.80 -1.55
C HIS A 6 -6.13 -21.43 -1.35
N GLY A 7 -5.27 -21.10 -2.32
CA GLY A 7 -4.58 -19.82 -2.44
C GLY A 7 -5.46 -18.72 -3.01
N TYR A 8 -6.78 -18.87 -2.92
CA TYR A 8 -7.78 -17.93 -3.43
C TYR A 8 -8.81 -17.64 -2.34
N PHE A 9 -9.32 -16.42 -2.33
CA PHE A 9 -10.42 -15.95 -1.48
C PHE A 9 -11.39 -15.15 -2.33
N PHE A 10 -12.62 -14.96 -1.87
CA PHE A 10 -13.58 -14.11 -2.57
C PHE A 10 -13.39 -12.65 -2.14
N CYS A 11 -13.29 -11.75 -3.11
CA CYS A 11 -13.22 -10.33 -2.86
C CYS A 11 -14.49 -9.88 -2.12
N PRO A 12 -14.41 -9.32 -0.90
CA PRO A 12 -15.59 -8.83 -0.18
C PRO A 12 -16.26 -7.62 -0.84
N ASN A 13 -15.56 -6.89 -1.70
CA ASN A 13 -16.12 -5.71 -2.40
C ASN A 13 -16.97 -6.11 -3.64
N CYS A 14 -16.50 -7.07 -4.45
CA CYS A 14 -17.20 -7.46 -5.70
C CYS A 14 -17.61 -8.93 -5.81
N GLY A 15 -17.16 -9.79 -4.88
CA GLY A 15 -17.44 -11.22 -4.89
C GLY A 15 -16.61 -12.07 -5.85
N SER A 16 -15.65 -11.48 -6.59
CA SER A 16 -14.81 -12.23 -7.53
C SER A 16 -13.74 -13.07 -6.81
N GLN A 17 -13.19 -14.08 -7.49
CA GLN A 17 -12.15 -14.94 -6.93
C GLN A 17 -10.77 -14.29 -7.07
N THR A 18 -10.16 -13.96 -5.94
CA THR A 18 -8.87 -13.26 -5.87
C THR A 18 -7.78 -14.19 -5.32
N PRO A 19 -6.57 -14.21 -5.91
CA PRO A 19 -5.42 -14.88 -5.33
C PRO A 19 -5.02 -14.26 -3.98
N ARG A 20 -4.71 -15.07 -2.96
CA ARG A 20 -4.22 -14.61 -1.64
C ARG A 20 -2.92 -13.79 -1.69
N LYS A 21 -2.17 -13.88 -2.80
CA LYS A 21 -0.93 -13.10 -3.03
C LYS A 21 -1.16 -11.87 -3.91
N ALA A 22 -2.40 -11.59 -4.32
CA ALA A 22 -2.71 -10.44 -5.14
C ALA A 22 -2.62 -9.15 -4.32
N LEU A 23 -2.03 -8.11 -4.90
CA LEU A 23 -1.96 -6.78 -4.29
C LEU A 23 -3.30 -6.04 -4.36
N ALA A 24 -4.11 -6.34 -5.38
CA ALA A 24 -5.42 -5.78 -5.62
C ALA A 24 -6.29 -6.77 -6.41
N CYS A 25 -7.60 -6.59 -6.34
CA CYS A 25 -8.59 -7.39 -7.05
C CYS A 25 -8.45 -7.11 -8.55
N GLN A 26 -8.30 -8.14 -9.37
CA GLN A 26 -8.13 -7.94 -10.81
C GLN A 26 -9.42 -7.45 -11.49
N GLU A 27 -10.57 -7.78 -10.91
CA GLU A 27 -11.88 -7.38 -11.44
C GLU A 27 -12.27 -5.94 -11.03
N CYS A 28 -12.24 -5.61 -9.74
CA CYS A 28 -12.72 -4.30 -9.26
C CYS A 28 -11.62 -3.33 -8.81
N GLY A 29 -10.36 -3.75 -8.79
CA GLY A 29 -9.23 -2.92 -8.33
C GLY A 29 -9.14 -2.71 -6.82
N SER A 30 -10.04 -3.30 -6.02
CA SER A 30 -10.04 -3.17 -4.56
C SER A 30 -8.82 -3.84 -3.92
N ASP A 31 -8.24 -3.20 -2.93
CA ASP A 31 -7.01 -3.61 -2.23
C ASP A 31 -7.19 -3.61 -0.70
N GLU A 32 -6.09 -3.79 0.03
CA GLU A 32 -6.08 -3.82 1.50
C GLU A 32 -6.56 -2.52 2.15
N ASN A 33 -6.50 -1.41 1.43
CA ASN A 33 -6.86 -0.11 1.96
C ASN A 33 -8.27 0.34 1.55
N THR A 34 -8.91 -0.41 0.64
CA THR A 34 -10.17 -0.01 0.02
C THR A 34 -11.28 -1.05 0.08
N GLY A 35 -11.00 -2.30 0.48
CA GLY A 35 -12.13 -3.22 0.62
C GLY A 35 -11.92 -4.60 1.22
N TRP A 36 -10.71 -5.12 1.44
CA TRP A 36 -10.56 -6.46 2.03
C TRP A 36 -9.65 -6.59 3.24
N SER A 37 -9.15 -5.49 3.80
CA SER A 37 -8.61 -5.58 5.16
C SER A 37 -9.73 -5.75 6.16
N GLU A 38 -9.37 -6.33 7.31
CA GLU A 38 -10.25 -6.46 8.47
C GLU A 38 -10.81 -5.10 8.92
N ASP A 39 -10.03 -4.03 8.77
CA ASP A 39 -10.44 -2.66 9.09
C ASP A 39 -11.49 -2.12 8.09
N THR A 40 -11.34 -2.38 6.79
CA THR A 40 -12.26 -1.88 5.75
C THR A 40 -13.58 -2.66 5.66
N MET A 41 -13.69 -3.85 6.26
CA MET A 41 -14.94 -4.63 6.25
C MET A 41 -16.09 -3.94 6.99
N TYR A 42 -15.78 -3.03 7.93
CA TYR A 42 -16.77 -2.32 8.74
C TYR A 42 -17.02 -0.87 8.29
N ASP A 43 -16.37 -0.42 7.22
CA ASP A 43 -16.59 0.93 6.65
C ASP A 43 -17.94 1.07 5.91
N GLY A 44 -18.73 -0.01 5.82
CA GLY A 44 -20.08 -0.02 5.25
C GLY A 44 -21.18 0.50 6.18
N LEU A 45 -20.87 1.39 7.12
CA LEU A 45 -21.87 2.10 7.91
C LEU A 45 -22.28 3.37 7.17
N ASP A 46 -23.50 3.33 6.61
CA ASP A 46 -24.17 4.47 5.98
C ASP A 46 -24.50 5.51 7.07
N LEU A 47 -23.56 6.42 7.33
CA LEU A 47 -23.73 7.57 8.21
C LEU A 47 -24.01 8.81 7.37
N PRO A 48 -25.13 9.54 7.60
CA PRO A 48 -25.44 10.76 6.86
C PRO A 48 -24.45 11.90 7.18
N GLU A 49 -23.78 12.33 6.11
CA GLU A 49 -23.17 13.63 5.79
C GLU A 49 -22.21 14.34 6.78
N THR A 50 -21.01 14.62 6.26
CA THR A 50 -20.00 15.62 6.69
C THR A 50 -18.90 15.14 7.63
N GLU A 51 -17.85 14.56 7.06
CA GLU A 51 -16.51 14.58 7.68
C GLU A 51 -15.50 14.98 6.58
N PRO A 52 -14.70 16.05 6.74
CA PRO A 52 -13.71 16.42 5.75
C PRO A 52 -12.71 15.27 5.63
N SER A 53 -12.58 14.69 4.42
CA SER A 53 -11.60 13.67 4.12
C SER A 53 -10.21 14.20 4.50
N VAL A 54 -9.73 13.87 5.70
CA VAL A 54 -8.35 14.13 6.10
C VAL A 54 -7.51 13.27 5.16
N LEU A 55 -6.97 13.92 4.13
CA LEU A 55 -6.08 13.31 3.16
C LEU A 55 -4.87 12.75 3.92
N ARG A 56 -4.92 11.48 4.31
CA ARG A 56 -3.81 10.81 4.99
C ARG A 56 -2.67 10.70 3.97
N PRO A 57 -1.53 11.38 4.17
CA PRO A 57 -0.43 11.28 3.22
C PRO A 57 0.05 9.83 3.18
N SER A 58 -0.08 9.21 2.01
CA SER A 58 0.40 7.86 1.72
C SER A 58 1.90 7.77 2.06
N ARG A 59 2.20 7.13 3.20
CA ARG A 59 3.55 6.98 3.75
C ARG A 59 4.41 5.96 2.98
N SER A 60 3.92 5.40 1.87
CA SER A 60 4.56 4.29 1.15
C SER A 60 5.58 4.74 0.09
N LEU A 61 5.42 5.94 -0.48
CA LEU A 61 6.35 6.46 -1.51
C LEU A 61 7.44 7.39 -0.94
N PHE A 62 7.14 8.06 0.18
CA PHE A 62 8.07 9.01 0.80
C PHE A 62 9.27 8.33 1.47
N LYS A 63 9.11 7.12 2.02
CA LYS A 63 10.20 6.42 2.72
C LYS A 63 11.33 6.01 1.77
N LYS A 64 11.00 5.54 0.55
CA LYS A 64 11.99 5.22 -0.50
C LYS A 64 12.61 6.48 -1.09
N ARG A 65 11.82 7.52 -1.34
CA ARG A 65 12.30 8.76 -1.97
C ARG A 65 13.23 9.56 -1.03
N TYR A 66 12.98 9.54 0.28
CA TYR A 66 13.85 10.15 1.28
C TYR A 66 15.18 9.39 1.46
N PHE A 67 15.14 8.06 1.48
CA PHE A 67 16.34 7.23 1.59
C PHE A 67 17.29 7.45 0.39
N LEU A 68 16.74 7.51 -0.83
CA LEU A 68 17.51 7.79 -2.04
C LEU A 68 18.17 9.19 -2.01
N SER A 69 17.46 10.20 -1.52
CA SER A 69 18.00 11.54 -1.39
C SER A 69 19.18 11.60 -0.40
N ILE A 70 19.12 10.91 0.74
CA ILE A 70 20.22 10.89 1.71
C ILE A 70 21.48 10.27 1.11
N VAL A 71 21.34 9.13 0.43
CA VAL A 71 22.48 8.44 -0.19
C VAL A 71 23.16 9.33 -1.24
N ALA A 72 22.35 10.00 -2.09
CA ALA A 72 22.88 10.93 -3.09
C ALA A 72 23.66 12.09 -2.46
N ILE A 73 23.14 12.68 -1.38
CA ILE A 73 23.80 13.78 -0.66
C ILE A 73 25.14 13.32 -0.08
N ILE A 74 25.19 12.14 0.56
CA ILE A 74 26.43 11.61 1.14
C ILE A 74 27.50 11.40 0.06
N VAL A 75 27.13 10.84 -1.09
CA VAL A 75 28.07 10.61 -2.21
C VAL A 75 28.61 11.95 -2.74
N ILE A 76 27.74 12.96 -2.90
CA ILE A 76 28.15 14.29 -3.37
C ILE A 76 29.11 14.94 -2.36
N LEU A 77 28.79 14.91 -1.06
CA LEU A 77 29.65 15.48 -0.02
C LEU A 77 31.01 14.80 0.04
N ALA A 78 31.06 13.47 -0.07
CA ALA A 78 32.31 12.71 -0.10
C ALA A 78 33.16 13.09 -1.33
N PHE A 79 32.54 13.20 -2.50
CA PHE A 79 33.21 13.66 -3.72
C PHE A 79 33.79 15.06 -3.55
N LEU A 80 32.99 16.02 -3.07
CA LEU A 80 33.45 17.40 -2.84
C LEU A 80 34.62 17.44 -1.85
N TRP A 81 34.58 16.64 -0.80
CA TRP A 81 35.68 16.52 0.17
C TRP A 81 36.98 16.01 -0.47
N ILE A 82 36.89 14.98 -1.33
CA ILE A 82 38.05 14.41 -2.04
C ILE A 82 38.63 15.42 -3.04
N TYR A 83 37.80 16.29 -3.63
CA TYR A 83 38.25 17.31 -4.58
C TYR A 83 38.74 18.61 -3.92
N LEU A 84 38.38 18.87 -2.67
CA LEU A 84 38.77 20.07 -1.91
C LEU A 84 39.99 19.86 -1.00
N ILE A 85 40.40 18.62 -0.78
CA ILE A 85 41.62 18.22 -0.06
C ILE A 85 42.80 18.11 -1.04
#